data_AF-A0AAV4CYP9-F1
#
_entry.id   AF-A0AAV4CYP9-F1
#
_cell.length_a   1.000
_cell.length_b   1.000
_cell.length_c   1.000
_cell.angle_alpha   90.00
_cell.angle_beta   90.00
_cell.angle_gamma   90.00
#
_symmetry.space_group_name_H-M   'P 1'
#
loop_
_entity.id
_entity.type
_entity.pdbx_description
1 polymer ?
#
loop_
_entity_poly.entity_id
_entity_poly.type
_entity_poly.pdbx_seq_one_letter_code
_entity_poly.pdbx_strand_id
1 'polypeptide(L)'
;MYCRKAKLKLPNKSILEEYKSGKARLLTMLEESDDPVVKTIQPSLKTGRKWKVTGAVDEAKECLKMKVNRSNSNRPQEPWINHS
;
A
#
# COMPACT_ATOMS: atom_id res chain seq x y z
N MET A 1 1.81 31.33 34.22
CA MET A 1 2.59 31.96 33.15
C MET A 1 2.36 31.16 31.87
N TYR A 2 1.50 31.61 30.95
CA TYR A 2 1.24 30.88 29.69
C TYR A 2 2.21 31.38 28.61
N CYS A 3 2.96 30.46 28.02
CA CYS A 3 3.97 30.78 27.01
C CYS A 3 3.29 31.23 25.70
N ARG A 4 3.20 32.55 25.47
CA ARG A 4 2.64 33.15 24.24
C ARG A 4 3.46 32.88 22.96
N LYS A 5 4.65 32.27 23.09
CA LYS A 5 5.61 32.03 21.99
C LYS A 5 5.83 30.54 21.67
N ALA A 6 5.25 29.62 22.45
CA ALA A 6 5.30 28.20 22.12
C ALA A 6 4.31 27.91 20.97
N LYS A 7 4.74 28.15 19.73
CA LYS A 7 3.97 27.75 18.55
C LYS A 7 4.03 26.22 18.46
N LEU A 8 2.95 25.55 18.85
CA LEU A 8 2.77 24.13 18.60
C LEU A 8 2.91 23.89 17.10
N LYS A 9 3.85 23.03 16.71
CA LYS A 9 4.04 22.63 15.32
C LYS A 9 3.16 21.41 15.07
N LEU A 10 2.40 21.46 13.98
CA LEU A 10 1.66 20.29 13.53
C LEU A 10 2.65 19.19 13.11
N PRO A 11 2.37 17.91 13.44
CA PRO A 11 3.17 16.78 13.00
C PRO A 11 2.87 16.44 11.54
N ASN A 12 3.20 17.37 10.62
CA ASN A 12 2.86 17.27 9.20
C ASN A 12 3.29 15.95 8.55
N LYS A 13 4.41 15.36 9.01
CA LYS A 13 4.87 14.05 8.52
C LYS A 13 3.90 12.93 8.89
N SER A 14 3.46 12.85 10.15
CA SER A 14 2.52 11.80 10.60
C SER A 14 1.21 11.88 9.83
N ILE A 15 0.66 13.09 9.73
CA ILE A 15 -0.61 13.34 9.02
C ILE A 15 -0.50 12.95 7.55
N LEU A 16 0.64 13.23 6.90
CA LEU A 16 0.86 12.85 5.51
C LEU A 16 0.96 11.33 5.32
N GLU A 17 1.63 10.61 6.23
CA GLU A 17 1.74 9.16 6.16
C GLU A 17 0.41 8.46 6.45
N GLU A 18 -0.37 8.97 7.41
CA GLU A 18 -1.74 8.52 7.67
C GLU A 18 -2.65 8.76 6.46
N TYR A 19 -2.53 9.93 5.83
CA TYR A 19 -3.27 10.24 4.61
C TYR A 19 -2.92 9.27 3.46
N LYS A 20 -1.64 9.03 3.21
CA LYS A 20 -1.19 8.13 2.13
C LYS A 20 -1.59 6.69 2.40
N SER A 21 -1.37 6.20 3.62
CA SER A 21 -1.73 4.83 4.01
C SER A 21 -3.24 4.61 3.92
N GLY A 22 -4.06 5.56 4.35
CA GLY A 22 -5.51 5.49 4.19
C GLY A 22 -5.96 5.43 2.72
N LYS A 23 -5.33 6.23 1.85
CA LYS A 23 -5.61 6.19 0.40
C LYS A 23 -5.19 4.87 -0.24
N ALA A 24 -4.01 4.37 0.08
CA ALA A 24 -3.50 3.09 -0.42
C ALA A 24 -4.42 1.94 0.00
N ARG A 25 -4.79 1.89 1.29
CA ARG A 25 -5.73 0.90 1.81
C ARG A 25 -7.08 0.95 1.08
N LEU A 26 -7.64 2.14 0.89
CA LEU A 26 -8.91 2.28 0.18
C LEU A 26 -8.82 1.79 -1.27
N LEU A 27 -7.71 2.07 -1.96
CA LEU A 27 -7.50 1.57 -3.33
C LEU A 27 -7.52 0.05 -3.34
N THR A 28 -6.73 -0.58 -2.49
CA THR A 28 -6.64 -2.04 -2.40
C THR A 28 -8.00 -2.65 -2.03
N MET A 29 -8.75 -2.06 -1.10
CA MET A 29 -10.09 -2.52 -0.74
C MET A 29 -11.07 -2.45 -1.91
N LEU A 30 -10.99 -1.42 -2.77
CA LEU A 30 -11.84 -1.30 -3.95
C LEU A 30 -11.45 -2.32 -5.04
N GLU A 31 -10.14 -2.57 -5.23
CA GLU A 31 -9.62 -3.57 -6.17
C GLU A 31 -9.97 -5.01 -5.75
N GLU A 32 -9.92 -5.29 -4.45
CA GLU A 32 -10.16 -6.61 -3.85
C GLU A 32 -11.63 -6.81 -3.42
N SER A 33 -12.52 -5.87 -3.74
CA SER A 33 -13.95 -5.97 -3.41
C SER A 33 -14.59 -7.21 -4.05
N ASP A 34 -15.36 -7.96 -3.26
CA ASP A 34 -16.16 -9.10 -3.73
C ASP A 34 -17.36 -8.65 -4.55
N ASP A 35 -17.83 -7.42 -4.37
CA ASP A 35 -18.90 -6.83 -5.19
C ASP A 35 -18.38 -6.57 -6.62
N PRO A 36 -18.96 -7.25 -7.64
CA PRO A 36 -18.51 -7.12 -9.02
C PRO A 36 -18.73 -5.71 -9.58
N VAL A 37 -19.78 -5.00 -9.15
CA VAL A 37 -20.07 -3.63 -9.59
C VAL A 37 -19.00 -2.68 -9.07
N VAL A 38 -18.65 -2.79 -7.78
CA VAL A 38 -17.58 -1.98 -7.17
C VAL A 38 -16.24 -2.27 -7.85
N LYS A 39 -15.95 -3.55 -8.10
CA LYS A 39 -14.73 -3.99 -8.76
C LYS A 39 -14.64 -3.55 -10.23
N THR A 40 -15.75 -3.47 -10.94
CA THR A 40 -15.78 -3.00 -12.34
C THR A 40 -15.70 -1.48 -12.42
N ILE A 41 -16.40 -0.75 -11.56
CA ILE A 41 -16.45 0.72 -11.63
C ILE A 41 -15.17 1.35 -11.10
N GLN A 42 -14.57 0.79 -10.03
CA GLN A 42 -13.35 1.26 -9.37
C GLN A 42 -13.18 2.79 -9.40
N PRO A 43 -13.94 3.53 -8.56
CA PRO A 43 -13.95 4.98 -8.61
C PRO A 43 -12.54 5.56 -8.42
N SER A 44 -12.17 6.49 -9.31
CA SER A 44 -10.86 7.13 -9.27
C SER A 44 -10.64 7.89 -7.95
N LEU A 45 -9.65 7.45 -7.18
CA LEU A 45 -9.31 8.10 -5.92
C LEU A 45 -8.65 9.45 -6.19
N LYS A 46 -9.33 10.52 -5.74
CA LYS A 46 -8.76 11.86 -5.75
C LYS A 46 -7.56 11.91 -4.80
N THR A 47 -6.38 12.11 -5.40
CA THR A 47 -5.14 12.47 -4.72
C THR A 47 -4.62 13.80 -5.24
N GLY A 48 -3.75 14.46 -4.48
CA GLY A 48 -3.14 15.72 -4.88
C GLY A 48 -2.19 15.57 -6.09
N ARG A 49 -1.75 16.70 -6.65
CA ARG A 49 -0.84 16.72 -7.81
C ARG A 49 0.50 16.03 -7.55
N LYS A 50 1.04 16.15 -6.33
CA LYS A 50 2.40 15.69 -5.98
C LYS A 50 2.51 14.18 -5.76
N TRP A 51 1.40 13.47 -5.56
CA TRP A 51 1.42 12.05 -5.20
C TRP A 51 0.22 11.33 -5.76
N LYS A 52 0.47 10.19 -6.41
CA LYS A 52 -0.54 9.32 -7.01
C LYS A 52 -0.54 7.99 -6.26
N VAL A 53 -1.72 7.57 -5.80
CA VAL A 53 -1.89 6.35 -4.99
C VAL A 53 -1.63 5.08 -5.81
N THR A 54 -2.06 5.05 -7.06
CA THR A 54 -1.90 3.90 -7.95
C THR A 54 -0.42 3.53 -8.11
N GLY A 55 0.41 4.48 -8.57
CA GLY A 55 1.84 4.24 -8.75
C GLY A 55 2.56 3.82 -7.47
N ALA A 56 2.19 4.38 -6.31
CA ALA A 56 2.79 3.99 -5.03
C ALA A 56 2.39 2.55 -4.60
N VAL A 57 1.15 2.15 -4.88
CA VAL A 57 0.68 0.78 -4.61
C VAL A 57 1.28 -0.21 -5.59
N ASP A 58 1.41 0.16 -6.87
CA ASP A 58 2.03 -0.68 -7.91
C ASP A 58 3.50 -0.95 -7.59
N GLU A 59 4.27 0.09 -7.25
CA GLU A 59 5.67 -0.06 -6.80
C GLU A 59 5.77 -0.97 -5.56
N ALA A 60 4.86 -0.82 -4.60
CA ALA A 60 4.82 -1.68 -3.42
C ALA A 60 4.50 -3.14 -3.78
N LYS A 61 3.57 -3.39 -4.70
CA LYS A 61 3.23 -4.73 -5.22
C LYS A 61 4.42 -5.36 -5.96
N GLU A 62 5.14 -4.59 -6.76
CA GLU A 62 6.36 -5.05 -7.45
C GLU A 62 7.45 -5.44 -6.45
N CYS A 63 7.71 -4.59 -5.47
CA CYS A 63 8.66 -4.86 -4.39
C CYS A 63 8.29 -6.14 -3.62
N LEU A 64 7.00 -6.34 -3.33
CA LEU A 64 6.49 -7.54 -2.68
C LEU A 64 6.74 -8.78 -3.55
N LYS A 65 6.44 -8.72 -4.85
CA LYS A 65 6.67 -9.81 -5.80
C LYS A 65 8.15 -10.21 -5.87
N MET A 66 9.06 -9.23 -5.94
CA MET A 66 10.50 -9.49 -5.94
C MET A 66 10.94 -10.19 -4.64
N LYS A 67 10.40 -9.78 -3.50
CA LYS A 67 10.69 -10.40 -2.20
C LYS A 67 10.18 -11.84 -2.14
N VAL A 68 8.94 -12.09 -2.58
CA VAL A 68 8.34 -13.42 -2.63
C VAL A 68 9.17 -14.36 -3.52
N ASN A 69 9.59 -13.90 -4.69
CA ASN A 69 10.43 -14.69 -5.60
C ASN A 69 11.77 -15.06 -4.96
N ARG A 70 12.42 -14.11 -4.28
CA ARG A 70 13.68 -14.36 -3.56
C ARG A 70 13.50 -15.36 -2.43
N SER A 71 12.40 -15.29 -1.68
CA SER A 71 12.11 -16.29 -0.66
C SER A 71 11.83 -17.67 -1.27
N ASN A 72 11.16 -17.73 -2.43
CA ASN A 72 10.85 -18.99 -3.10
C ASN A 72 12.11 -19.67 -3.66
N SER A 73 13.05 -18.91 -4.23
CA SER A 73 14.33 -19.45 -4.71
C SER A 73 15.21 -20.00 -3.57
N ASN A 74 15.00 -19.53 -2.35
CA ASN A 74 15.73 -19.96 -1.18
C ASN A 74 15.04 -21.12 -0.44
N ARG A 75 13.89 -21.60 -0.93
CA ARG A 75 13.28 -22.81 -0.38
C ARG A 75 14.08 -24.04 -0.84
N PRO A 76 14.53 -24.91 0.08
CA PRO A 76 15.13 -26.17 -0.32
C PRO A 76 14.11 -26.95 -1.16
N GLN A 77 14.51 -27.45 -2.33
CA GLN A 77 13.67 -28.36 -3.11
C GLN A 77 13.45 -29.62 -2.28
N GLU A 78 12.19 -29.96 -1.99
CA GLU A 78 11.88 -31.19 -1.27
C GLU A 78 12.17 -32.40 -2.17
N PRO A 79 13.14 -33.27 -1.81
CA PRO A 79 13.64 -34.32 -2.71
C PRO A 79 12.66 -35.50 -2.89
N TRP A 80 11.48 -35.46 -2.27
CA TRP A 80 10.56 -36.60 -2.19
C TRP A 80 9.34 -36.50 -3.09
N ILE A 81 9.15 -35.39 -3.83
CA ILE A 81 8.06 -35.27 -4.81
C ILE A 81 8.55 -35.81 -6.16
N ASN A 82 8.87 -37.10 -6.20
CA ASN A 82 8.92 -37.88 -7.44
C ASN A 82 7.67 -38.76 -7.45
N HIS A 83 6.63 -38.31 -8.16
CA HIS A 83 5.45 -39.12 -8.42
C HIS A 83 5.83 -40.31 -9.34
N SER A 84 5.34 -41.49 -8.96
CA SER A 84 5.34 -42.73 -9.76
C SER A 84 4.62 -42.59 -11.08
#